data_AF-A0A929DF44-F1
#
_entry.id   AF-A0A929DF44-F1
#
_cell.length_a   1.000
_cell.length_b   1.000
_cell.length_c   1.000
_cell.angle_alpha   90.00
_cell.angle_beta   90.00
_cell.angle_gamma   90.00
#
_symmetry.space_group_name_H-M   'P 1'
#
loop_
_entity.id
_entity.type
_entity.pdbx_description
1 polymer ?
#
loop_
_entity_poly.entity_id
_entity_poly.type
_entity_poly.pdbx_seq_one_letter_code
_entity_poly.pdbx_strand_id
1 'polypeptide(L)' 'PGHAPLLGETVTAPLRYADGLGEHALDLAAGILQVDRDGVTVFTGGLARKRDAGDEEE' A
#
# COMPACT_ATOMS: atom_id res chain seq x y z
N PRO A 1 -11.01 -5.62 7.18
CA PRO A 1 -11.63 -4.87 8.30
C PRO A 1 -11.53 -5.67 9.61
N GLY A 2 -11.42 -5.00 10.77
CA GLY A 2 -11.35 -5.69 12.07
C GLY A 2 -9.94 -6.09 12.55
N HIS A 3 -8.90 -5.55 11.93
CA HIS A 3 -7.54 -5.68 12.46
C HIS A 3 -7.39 -4.77 13.69
N ALA A 4 -6.61 -5.20 14.69
CA ALA A 4 -6.29 -4.38 15.85
C ALA A 4 -5.40 -3.18 15.44
N PRO A 5 -5.41 -2.07 16.21
CA PRO A 5 -4.51 -0.96 15.94
C PRO A 5 -3.04 -1.42 15.87
N LEU A 6 -2.31 -0.95 14.84
CA LEU A 6 -0.94 -1.36 14.57
C LEU A 6 -0.14 -0.19 13.99
N LEU A 7 1.11 -0.09 14.42
CA LEU A 7 2.14 0.76 13.83
C LEU A 7 3.33 -0.10 13.45
N GLY A 8 3.85 0.06 12.23
CA GLY A 8 5.00 -0.71 11.76
C GLY A 8 5.74 -0.04 10.60
N GLU A 9 6.99 -0.41 10.41
CA GLU A 9 7.80 0.04 9.28
C GLU A 9 7.49 -0.77 8.02
N THR A 10 7.56 -0.13 6.86
CA THR A 10 7.42 -0.77 5.55
C THR A 10 8.75 -0.74 4.81
N VAL A 11 8.94 -1.72 3.92
CA VAL A 11 10.06 -1.77 2.99
C VAL A 11 9.64 -1.24 1.62
N THR A 12 10.61 -0.88 0.77
CA THR A 12 10.34 -0.53 -0.63
C THR A 12 9.87 -1.77 -1.37
N ALA A 13 8.57 -1.85 -1.60
CA ALA A 13 7.92 -2.99 -2.22
C ALA A 13 6.52 -2.61 -2.73
N PRO A 14 5.93 -3.44 -3.59
CA PRO A 14 4.57 -3.24 -4.04
C PRO A 14 3.53 -3.51 -2.94
N LEU A 15 2.60 -2.57 -2.76
CA LEU A 15 1.39 -2.75 -1.96
C LEU A 15 0.23 -3.19 -2.85
N ARG A 16 -0.45 -4.26 -2.45
CA ARG A 16 -1.67 -4.74 -3.12
C ARG A 16 -2.88 -4.46 -2.23
N TYR A 17 -3.96 -3.99 -2.83
CA TYR A 17 -5.22 -3.77 -2.13
C TYR A 17 -6.41 -4.05 -3.06
N ALA A 18 -7.53 -4.43 -2.47
CA ALA A 18 -8.77 -4.70 -3.17
C ALA A 18 -9.83 -3.66 -2.81
N ASP A 19 -10.61 -3.24 -3.81
CA ASP A 19 -11.82 -2.43 -3.62
C ASP A 19 -13.01 -3.03 -4.40
N GLY A 20 -14.14 -2.32 -4.44
CA GLY A 20 -15.33 -2.78 -5.16
C GLY A 20 -15.17 -2.91 -6.68
N LEU A 21 -14.05 -2.45 -7.24
CA LEU A 21 -13.74 -2.51 -8.68
C LEU A 21 -12.69 -3.58 -9.00
N GLY A 22 -12.04 -4.18 -7.99
CA GLY A 22 -11.07 -5.27 -8.16
C GLY A 22 -9.78 -5.07 -7.35
N GLU A 23 -8.74 -5.78 -7.77
CA GLU A 23 -7.40 -5.72 -7.18
C GLU A 23 -6.56 -4.62 -7.83
N HIS A 24 -5.79 -3.90 -7.03
CA HIS A 24 -4.89 -2.84 -7.45
C HIS A 24 -3.51 -3.02 -6.84
N ALA A 25 -2.49 -2.49 -7.50
CA ALA A 25 -1.12 -2.47 -7.00
C ALA A 25 -0.52 -1.07 -7.06
N LEU A 26 0.26 -0.73 -6.03
CA LEU A 26 1.02 0.51 -5.92
C LEU A 26 2.48 0.16 -5.62
N ASP A 27 3.41 0.71 -6.37
CA ASP A 27 4.82 0.68 -5.96
C ASP A 27 5.05 1.78 -4.93
N LEU A 28 5.48 1.38 -3.74
CA LEU A 28 5.71 2.26 -2.60
C LEU A 28 7.17 2.18 -2.15
N ALA A 29 7.74 3.35 -1.85
CA ALA A 29 8.98 3.42 -1.09
C ALA A 29 8.72 3.09 0.38
N ALA A 30 9.79 2.68 1.08
CA ALA A 30 9.79 2.47 2.52
C ALA A 30 9.18 3.64 3.32
N GLY A 31 8.61 3.31 4.48
CA GLY A 31 7.78 4.23 5.24
C GLY A 31 7.17 3.62 6.50
N ILE A 32 6.02 4.13 6.93
CA ILE A 32 5.29 3.69 8.13
C ILE A 32 3.86 3.29 7.75
N LEU A 33 3.44 2.11 8.18
CA LEU A 33 2.08 1.61 8.16
C LEU A 33 1.40 1.93 9.49
N GLN A 34 0.24 2.58 9.42
CA GLN A 34 -0.66 2.75 10.55
C GLN A 34 -2.01 2.09 10.23
N VAL A 35 -2.46 1.23 11.13
CA VAL A 35 -3.80 0.65 11.13
C VAL A 35 -4.53 1.16 12.36
N ASP A 36 -5.72 1.72 12.18
CA ASP A 36 -6.59 2.17 13.26
C ASP A 36 -8.06 1.86 12.97
N ARG A 37 -8.99 2.51 13.68
CA ARG A 37 -10.43 2.25 13.53
C ARG A 37 -11.01 2.83 12.25
N ASP A 38 -10.38 3.87 11.71
CA ASP A 38 -10.86 4.59 10.53
C ASP A 38 -10.28 3.98 9.25
N GLY A 39 -9.12 3.32 9.34
CA GLY A 39 -8.63 2.46 8.26
C GLY A 39 -7.14 2.14 8.34
N VAL A 40 -6.53 2.09 7.15
CA VAL A 40 -5.11 1.82 6.95
C VAL A 40 -4.50 3.01 6.23
N THR A 41 -3.46 3.60 6.82
CA THR A 41 -2.69 4.71 6.24
C THR A 41 -1.23 4.27 6.05
N VAL A 42 -0.65 4.56 4.88
CA VAL A 42 0.77 4.32 4.61
C VAL A 42 1.47 5.66 4.37
N PHE A 43 2.34 6.05 5.30
CA PHE A 43 3.21 7.21 5.17
C PHE A 43 4.48 6.78 4.44
N THR A 44 4.64 7.12 3.16
CA THR A 44 5.83 6.78 2.37
C THR A 44 6.78 7.97 2.24
N GLY A 45 8.09 7.71 2.26
CA GLY A 45 9.11 8.75 2.08
C GLY A 45 9.30 9.21 0.64
N GLY A 46 8.67 8.55 -0.33
CA GLY A 46 8.83 8.80 -1.77
C GLY A 46 7.50 8.88 -2.54
N LEU A 47 7.58 8.86 -3.87
CA LEU A 47 6.39 8.86 -4.72
C LEU A 47 5.69 7.49 -4.67
N ALA A 48 4.37 7.51 -4.50
CA ALA A 48 3.52 6.35 -4.71
C ALA A 48 3.12 6.28 -6.18
N ARG A 49 3.54 5.23 -6.90
CA ARG A 49 3.17 5.04 -8.31
C ARG A 49 2.15 3.91 -8.42
N LYS A 50 1.04 4.17 -9.10
CA LYS A 50 0.10 3.10 -9.46
C LYS A 50 0.78 2.18 -10.46
N ARG A 51 0.71 0.88 -10.22
CA ARG A 51 1.04 -0.10 -11.25
C ARG A 51 -0.19 -0.28 -12.12
N ASP A 52 -0.11 0.29 -13.31
CA ASP A 52 -1.03 -0.08 -14.38
C ASP A 52 -0.61 -1.46 -14.91
N ALA A 53 -1.57 -2.21 -15.45
CA ALA A 53 -1.38 -3.58 -15.92
C ALA A 53 -0.45 -3.73 -17.17
N GLY A 54 0.45 -2.76 -17.40
CA GLY A 54 1.42 -2.73 -18.48
C GLY A 54 2.88 -2.56 -18.04
N ASP A 55 3.18 -2.48 -16.74
CA ASP A 55 4.57 -2.49 -16.21
C ASP A 55 5.07 -3.95 -15.97
N GLU A 56 4.64 -4.90 -16.83
CA GLU A 56 5.24 -6.24 -16.97
C GLU A 56 5.99 -6.35 -18.33
N GLU A 57 6.93 -5.44 -18.58
CA GLU A 57 8.00 -5.57 -19.58
C GLU A 57 9.25 -4.94 -18.91
N GLU A 58 10.40 -5.59 -18.71
CA GLU A 58 11.18 -6.57 -19.50
C GLU A 58 12.09 -7.40 -18.55
#